data_AF-A0A0U1DPJ1-F1
#
_entry.id   AF-A0A0U1DPJ1-F1
#
_cell.length_a   1.000
_cell.length_b   1.000
_cell.length_c   1.000
_cell.angle_alpha   90.00
_cell.angle_beta   90.00
_cell.angle_gamma   90.00
#
_symmetry.space_group_name_H-M   'P 1'
#
loop_
_entity.id
_entity.type
_entity.pdbx_description
1 polymer ?
#
loop_
_entity_poly.entity_id
_entity_poly.type
_entity_poly.pdbx_seq_one_letter_code
_entity_poly.pdbx_strand_id
1 'polypeptide(L)'
;MFPAFDTQPLWQQVIVANGINSGLFMVVPNRIGDEGKVSFYGSSFISDPFGRVLVQAPRDEEAVLVAELDLDQRRDWLELFPFLLTRRPDTYTALTAPVDVAHPYGLGHQATAVVK
;
A
#
# COMPACT_ATOMS: atom_id res chain seq x y z
N MET A 1 -19.13 12.12 5.47
CA MET A 1 -17.66 12.05 5.64
C MET A 1 -17.39 11.47 7.02
N PHE A 2 -16.68 10.34 7.14
CA PHE A 2 -16.45 9.65 8.43
C PHE A 2 -15.30 10.36 9.19
N PRO A 3 -15.59 11.25 10.15
CA PRO A 3 -14.59 12.18 10.67
C PRO A 3 -13.52 11.52 11.56
N ALA A 4 -13.73 10.25 11.94
CA ALA A 4 -12.83 9.46 12.78
C ALA A 4 -12.19 8.27 12.03
N PHE A 5 -12.31 8.22 10.70
CA PHE A 5 -11.76 7.10 9.93
C PHE A 5 -10.26 7.30 9.69
N ASP A 6 -9.45 6.69 10.56
CA ASP A 6 -8.00 6.65 10.37
C ASP A 6 -7.65 5.71 9.21
N THR A 7 -7.13 6.29 8.13
CA THR A 7 -6.73 5.55 6.93
C THR A 7 -5.32 4.98 7.03
N GLN A 8 -4.53 5.37 8.02
CA GLN A 8 -3.14 4.95 8.17
C GLN A 8 -2.96 3.42 8.21
N PRO A 9 -3.77 2.64 8.96
CA PRO A 9 -3.60 1.19 9.01
C PRO A 9 -3.84 0.53 7.65
N LEU A 10 -4.88 0.96 6.93
CA LEU A 10 -5.22 0.43 5.59
C LEU A 10 -4.13 0.78 4.57
N TRP A 11 -3.67 2.03 4.60
CA TRP A 11 -2.59 2.51 3.74
C TRP A 11 -1.31 1.70 3.95
N GLN A 12 -0.90 1.49 5.21
CA GLN A 12 0.27 0.70 5.54
C GLN A 12 0.11 -0.76 5.10
N GLN A 13 -1.04 -1.37 5.40
CA GLN A 13 -1.30 -2.77 5.07
C GLN A 13 -1.23 -3.04 3.56
N VAL A 14 -1.81 -2.16 2.73
CA VAL A 14 -1.76 -2.29 1.27
C VAL A 14 -0.33 -2.19 0.74
N ILE A 15 0.47 -1.26 1.26
CA ILE A 15 1.86 -1.09 0.81
C ILE A 15 2.73 -2.28 1.24
N VAL A 16 2.56 -2.76 2.47
CA VAL A 16 3.23 -3.97 2.98
C VAL A 16 2.85 -5.18 2.10
N ALA A 17 1.57 -5.35 1.78
CA ALA A 17 1.10 -6.42 0.90
C ALA A 17 1.72 -6.35 -0.51
N ASN A 18 1.95 -5.15 -1.05
CA ASN A 18 2.65 -4.98 -2.33
C ASN A 18 4.11 -5.45 -2.25
N GLY A 19 4.79 -5.17 -1.13
CA GLY A 19 6.15 -5.67 -0.85
C GLY A 19 6.18 -7.19 -0.80
N ILE A 20 5.26 -7.80 -0.05
CA ILE A 20 5.10 -9.26 0.06
C ILE A 20 4.88 -9.91 -1.30
N ASN A 21 3.89 -9.44 -2.07
CA ASN A 21 3.53 -10.01 -3.37
C ASN A 21 4.66 -9.89 -4.41
N SER A 22 5.48 -8.85 -4.30
CA SER A 22 6.58 -8.57 -5.23
C SER A 22 7.92 -9.13 -4.76
N GLY A 23 8.03 -9.53 -3.49
CA GLY A 23 9.28 -9.90 -2.82
C GLY A 23 10.26 -8.73 -2.65
N LEU A 24 9.74 -7.53 -2.35
CA LEU A 24 10.51 -6.29 -2.31
C LEU A 24 10.46 -5.63 -0.92
N PHE A 25 11.53 -4.92 -0.60
CA PHE A 25 11.54 -3.95 0.47
C PHE A 25 10.71 -2.73 0.08
N MET A 26 9.94 -2.19 1.02
CA MET A 26 9.19 -0.95 0.83
C MET A 26 9.79 0.14 1.70
N VAL A 27 10.17 1.26 1.10
CA VAL A 27 10.64 2.46 1.80
C VAL A 27 9.65 3.57 1.51
N VAL A 28 8.95 4.04 2.55
CA VAL A 28 7.73 4.83 2.39
C VAL A 28 7.84 6.12 3.18
N PRO A 29 8.19 7.24 2.53
CA PRO A 29 8.09 8.56 3.15
C PRO A 29 6.66 9.08 3.11
N ASN A 30 6.22 9.71 4.19
CA ASN A 30 4.94 10.41 4.27
C ASN A 30 5.08 11.72 5.05
N ARG A 31 4.17 12.65 4.78
CA ARG A 31 4.18 14.02 5.32
C ARG A 31 3.62 14.05 6.76
N ILE A 32 4.04 15.05 7.54
CA ILE A 32 3.44 15.44 8.83
C ILE A 32 2.83 16.84 8.73
N GLY A 33 1.94 17.18 9.65
CA GLY A 33 1.38 18.52 9.81
C GLY A 33 0.04 18.75 9.10
N ASP A 34 -0.49 19.97 9.25
CA ASP A 34 -1.80 20.35 8.76
C ASP A 34 -1.71 21.31 7.56
N GLU A 35 -2.45 21.00 6.49
CA GLU A 35 -2.62 21.87 5.33
C GLU A 35 -4.11 22.09 5.06
N GLY A 36 -4.63 23.20 5.59
CA GLY A 36 -6.04 23.58 5.44
C GLY A 36 -6.98 22.60 6.16
N LYS A 37 -7.63 21.71 5.40
CA LYS A 37 -8.55 20.69 5.93
C LYS A 37 -7.95 19.29 5.97
N VAL A 38 -6.68 19.15 5.59
CA VAL A 38 -5.97 17.87 5.52
C VAL A 38 -4.93 17.83 6.63
N SER A 39 -5.02 16.82 7.49
CA SER A 39 -4.01 16.50 8.49
C SER A 39 -3.23 15.29 8.01
N PHE A 40 -1.91 15.44 7.83
CA PHE A 40 -1.03 14.35 7.45
C PHE A 40 -0.52 13.61 8.69
N TYR A 41 -0.51 12.27 8.61
CA TYR A 41 -0.30 11.40 9.76
C TYR A 41 1.10 10.80 9.87
N GLY A 42 2.10 11.35 9.15
CA GLY A 42 3.47 10.84 9.19
C GLY A 42 3.48 9.35 8.94
N SER A 43 3.95 8.57 9.93
CA SER A 43 3.92 7.10 9.84
C SER A 43 4.71 6.56 8.65
N SER A 44 5.70 7.31 8.18
CA SER A 44 6.72 6.83 7.25
C SER A 44 7.29 5.51 7.79
N PHE A 45 7.60 4.55 6.93
CA PHE A 45 8.10 3.26 7.40
C PHE A 45 8.97 2.54 6.38
N ILE A 46 9.71 1.54 6.85
CA ILE A 46 10.43 0.59 6.02
C ILE A 46 9.93 -0.82 6.35
N SER A 47 9.56 -1.61 5.35
CA SER A 47 9.19 -3.02 5.53
C SER A 47 10.02 -3.95 4.65
N ASP A 48 10.19 -5.18 5.12
CA ASP A 48 10.88 -6.25 4.40
C ASP A 48 9.94 -7.06 3.48
N PRO A 49 10.48 -7.95 2.61
CA PRO A 49 9.68 -8.83 1.75
C PRO A 49 8.77 -9.81 2.50
N PHE A 50 9.04 -10.10 3.78
CA PHE A 50 8.22 -10.98 4.62
C PHE A 50 7.03 -10.23 5.24
N GLY A 51 6.93 -8.92 5.02
CA GLY A 51 5.87 -8.08 5.54
C GLY A 51 6.13 -7.51 6.93
N ARG A 52 7.35 -7.65 7.47
CA ARG A 52 7.73 -7.08 8.76
C ARG A 52 8.04 -5.60 8.57
N VAL A 53 7.43 -4.74 9.38
CA VAL A 53 7.82 -3.33 9.49
C VAL A 53 9.07 -3.25 10.35
N LEU A 54 10.19 -2.87 9.74
CA LEU A 54 11.50 -2.83 10.39
C LEU A 54 11.66 -1.59 11.27
N VAL A 55 11.16 -0.46 10.78
CA VAL A 55 11.18 0.83 11.47
C VAL A 55 10.02 1.68 10.99
N GLN A 56 9.46 2.49 11.89
CA GLN A 56 8.34 3.39 11.60
C GLN A 56 8.53 4.72 12.32
N ALA A 57 8.20 5.79 11.61
CA ALA A 57 8.18 7.15 12.12
C ALA A 57 6.93 7.40 12.99
N PRO A 58 7.03 8.34 13.94
CA PRO A 58 5.88 8.91 14.63
C PRO A 58 4.90 9.59 13.65
N ARG A 59 3.73 9.96 14.17
CA ARG A 59 2.64 10.51 13.34
C ARG A 59 2.75 12.02 13.11
N ASP A 60 3.37 12.73 14.03
CA ASP A 60 3.20 14.16 14.22
C ASP A 60 4.51 14.91 14.49
N GLU A 61 5.66 14.26 14.30
CA GLU A 61 6.98 14.89 14.43
C GLU A 61 7.94 14.46 13.32
N GLU A 62 8.96 15.29 13.09
CA GLU A 62 10.00 15.01 12.12
C GLU A 62 10.84 13.80 12.54
N ALA A 63 11.19 12.95 11.59
CA ALA A 63 11.97 11.75 11.87
C ALA A 63 12.92 11.39 10.74
N VAL A 64 14.06 10.79 11.12
CA VAL A 64 15.00 10.14 10.21
C VAL A 64 14.98 8.65 10.53
N LEU A 65 14.60 7.83 9.55
CA LEU A 65 14.56 6.38 9.71
C LEU A 65 15.80 5.76 9.08
N VAL A 66 16.44 4.85 9.82
CA VAL A 66 17.60 4.08 9.37
C VAL A 66 17.30 2.61 9.62
N ALA A 67 17.52 1.77 8.60
CA ALA A 67 17.38 0.32 8.70
C ALA A 67 18.46 -0.35 7.85
N GLU A 68 18.98 -1.48 8.34
CA GLU A 68 19.86 -2.35 7.57
C GLU A 68 19.01 -3.31 6.74
N LEU A 69 19.28 -3.38 5.43
CA LEU A 69 18.54 -4.22 4.50
C LEU A 69 19.45 -5.35 4.02
N ASP A 70 19.10 -6.58 4.37
CA ASP A 70 19.70 -7.77 3.79
C ASP A 70 18.99 -8.12 2.48
N LEU A 71 19.62 -7.80 1.35
CA LEU A 71 19.01 -7.96 0.04
C LEU A 71 18.82 -9.43 -0.37
N ASP A 72 19.52 -10.37 0.28
CA ASP A 72 19.36 -11.80 0.04
C ASP A 72 17.98 -12.30 0.48
N GLN A 73 17.31 -11.60 1.40
CA GLN A 73 15.94 -11.91 1.83
C GLN A 73 14.94 -11.96 0.69
N ARG A 74 15.17 -11.20 -0.40
CA ARG A 74 14.34 -11.29 -1.61
C ARG A 74 14.41 -12.67 -2.23
N ARG A 75 15.62 -13.23 -2.38
CA ARG A 75 15.83 -14.57 -2.93
C ARG A 75 15.11 -15.58 -2.05
N ASP A 76 15.39 -15.55 -0.75
CA ASP A 76 14.83 -16.51 0.20
C ASP A 76 13.29 -16.47 0.21
N TRP A 77 12.69 -15.27 0.15
CA TRP A 77 11.24 -15.11 0.08
C TRP A 77 10.63 -15.68 -1.19
N LEU A 78 11.20 -15.38 -2.36
CA LEU A 78 10.66 -15.84 -3.65
C LEU A 78 10.96 -17.32 -3.95
N GLU A 79 11.99 -17.91 -3.33
CA GLU A 79 12.21 -19.35 -3.35
C GLU A 79 11.14 -20.08 -2.52
N LEU A 80 10.78 -19.55 -1.35
CA LEU A 80 9.72 -20.10 -0.51
C LEU A 80 8.33 -19.89 -1.14
N PHE A 81 8.09 -18.70 -1.70
CA PHE A 81 6.83 -18.31 -2.34
C PHE A 81 7.08 -17.77 -3.75
N PRO A 82 7.04 -18.63 -4.78
CA PRO A 82 7.37 -18.24 -6.16
C PRO A 82 6.22 -17.48 -6.85
N PHE A 83 5.73 -16.39 -6.23
CA PHE A 83 4.57 -15.62 -6.70
C PHE A 83 4.71 -15.16 -8.16
N LEU A 84 5.92 -14.82 -8.59
CA LEU A 84 6.18 -14.38 -9.95
C LEU A 84 5.97 -15.50 -10.98
N LEU A 85 6.27 -16.76 -10.63
CA LEU A 85 6.06 -17.93 -11.49
C LEU A 85 4.58 -18.35 -11.53
N THR A 86 3.81 -18.06 -10.49
CA THR A 86 2.39 -18.41 -10.43
C THR A 86 1.48 -17.39 -11.12
N ARG A 87 2.04 -16.31 -11.68
CA ARG A 87 1.26 -15.31 -12.42
C ARG A 87 0.63 -15.92 -13.67
N ARG A 88 -0.56 -15.43 -14.02
CA ARG A 88 -1.31 -15.80 -15.22
C ARG A 88 -1.59 -14.57 -16.08
N PRO A 89 -0.57 -14.01 -16.77
CA PRO A 89 -0.74 -12.81 -17.60
C PRO A 89 -1.87 -12.93 -18.63
N ASP A 90 -2.13 -14.14 -19.11
CA ASP A 90 -3.22 -14.48 -20.03
C ASP A 90 -4.62 -14.17 -19.47
N THR A 91 -4.77 -14.10 -18.13
CA THR A 91 -6.05 -13.74 -17.48
C THR A 91 -6.13 -12.28 -17.06
N TYR A 92 -5.05 -11.50 -17.21
CA TYR A 92 -4.96 -10.13 -16.68
C TYR A 92 -5.43 -9.06 -17.66
N THR A 93 -5.81 -9.42 -18.89
CA THR A 93 -6.24 -8.46 -19.93
C THR A 93 -7.29 -7.47 -19.43
N ALA A 94 -8.22 -7.91 -18.58
CA ALA A 94 -9.25 -7.05 -17.99
C ALA A 94 -8.68 -5.86 -17.18
N LEU A 95 -7.50 -5.99 -16.55
CA LEU A 95 -6.84 -4.91 -15.81
C LEU A 95 -6.35 -3.77 -16.72
N THR A 96 -6.23 -4.04 -18.03
CA THR A 96 -5.77 -3.07 -19.05
C THR A 96 -6.89 -2.55 -19.93
N ALA A 97 -8.13 -3.00 -19.70
CA ALA A 97 -9.29 -2.51 -20.42
C ALA A 97 -9.53 -1.00 -20.13
N PRO A 98 -10.11 -0.23 -21.07
CA PRO A 98 -10.51 1.14 -20.80
C PRO A 98 -11.41 1.26 -19.58
N VAL A 99 -11.26 2.35 -18.81
CA VAL A 99 -12.09 2.63 -17.63
C VAL A 99 -13.55 2.81 -18.05
N ASP A 100 -14.44 2.03 -17.46
CA ASP A 100 -15.89 2.16 -17.65
C ASP A 100 -16.45 3.24 -16.71
N VAL A 101 -16.52 4.46 -17.21
CA VAL A 101 -17.08 5.61 -16.47
C VAL A 101 -18.59 5.52 -16.27
N ALA A 102 -19.30 4.68 -17.05
CA ALA A 102 -20.74 4.48 -16.90
C ALA A 102 -21.07 3.58 -15.70
N HIS A 103 -20.14 2.71 -15.30
CA HIS A 103 -20.28 1.81 -14.15
C HIS A 103 -19.14 1.99 -13.14
N PRO A 104 -19.07 3.12 -12.43
CA PRO A 104 -17.96 3.45 -11.52
C PRO A 104 -17.81 2.50 -10.33
N TYR A 105 -18.80 1.62 -10.09
CA TYR A 105 -18.78 0.62 -9.01
C TYR A 105 -18.81 -0.83 -9.55
N GLY A 106 -18.58 -1.02 -10.85
CA GLY A 106 -18.75 -2.30 -11.52
C GLY A 106 -20.22 -2.70 -11.71
N LEU A 107 -20.44 -3.94 -12.16
CA LEU A 107 -21.76 -4.45 -12.57
C LEU A 107 -22.68 -4.86 -11.40
N GLY A 108 -22.20 -4.77 -10.15
CA GLY A 108 -22.86 -5.35 -8.97
C GLY A 108 -23.69 -4.39 -8.12
N HIS A 109 -23.64 -3.08 -8.35
CA HIS A 109 -24.39 -2.09 -7.56
C HIS A 109 -24.64 -0.81 -8.35
N GLN A 110 -25.88 -0.30 -8.30
CA GLN A 110 -26.21 1.00 -8.87
C GLN A 110 -25.65 2.12 -8.01
N ALA A 111 -25.03 3.12 -8.64
CA ALA A 111 -24.49 4.30 -7.99
C ALA A 111 -25.44 4.86 -6.92
N THR A 112 -25.03 4.81 -5.65
CA THR A 112 -25.77 5.47 -4.58
C THR A 112 -25.54 6.97 -4.73
N ALA A 113 -26.60 7.77 -4.69
CA ALA A 113 -26.47 9.23 -4.70
C ALA A 113 -25.50 9.64 -3.59
N VAL A 114 -24.32 10.16 -3.97
CA VAL A 114 -23.33 10.65 -3.02
C VAL A 114 -23.92 11.89 -2.38
N VAL A 115 -24.38 11.77 -1.13
CA VAL A 115 -24.72 12.94 -0.30
C VAL A 115 -23.41 13.69 -0.07
N LYS A 116 -23.22 14.79 -0.80
CA LYS A 116 -22.10 15.71 -0.59
C LYS A 116 -22.22 16.38 0.77
#